data_AF-A0A9E4M7K0-F1
#
_entry.id   AF-A0A9E4M7K0-F1
#
_cell.length_a   1.000
_cell.length_b   1.000
_cell.length_c   1.000
_cell.angle_alpha   90.00
_cell.angle_beta   90.00
_cell.angle_gamma   90.00
#
_symmetry.space_group_name_H-M   'P 1'
#
loop_
_entity.id
_entity.type
_entity.pdbx_description
1 polymer ?
#
loop_
_entity_poly.entity_id
_entity_poly.type
_entity_poly.pdbx_seq_one_letter_code
_entity_poly.pdbx_strand_id
1 'polypeptide(L)'
;MRRPTGGIARAASVVAIGILVSRILGFARNVVLANRLGDSPAADAYEAAFIVPDFLNYLLAGGFLAITFIPILSRYRARGDGEGARAAFNAVLGPVAVLIIALTVVAAVAADLVVGWLFGSSGRLDAAQLAEVAR
;
A
#
# COMPACT_ATOMS: atom_id res chain seq x y z
N MET A 1 17.33 7.14 35.72
CA MET A 1 15.99 6.62 35.35
C MET A 1 16.13 5.39 34.46
N ARG A 2 15.82 4.18 34.97
CA ARG A 2 15.79 2.94 34.16
C ARG A 2 14.34 2.73 33.71
N ARG A 3 14.03 2.97 32.42
CA ARG A 3 12.72 2.60 31.87
C ARG A 3 12.66 1.07 31.74
N PRO A 4 11.62 0.38 32.22
CA PRO A 4 11.51 -1.07 32.11
C PRO A 4 11.42 -1.46 30.63
N THR A 5 12.44 -2.16 30.15
CA THR A 5 12.62 -2.63 28.76
C THR A 5 11.50 -3.56 28.27
N GLY A 6 10.75 -4.18 29.19
CA GLY A 6 9.65 -5.10 28.87
C GLY A 6 8.48 -4.47 28.08
N GLY A 7 8.22 -3.16 28.26
CA GLY A 7 7.12 -2.48 27.54
C GLY A 7 7.41 -2.27 26.05
N ILE A 8 8.65 -1.93 25.71
CA ILE A 8 9.07 -1.67 24.33
C ILE A 8 9.16 -2.98 23.55
N ALA A 9 9.72 -4.03 24.17
CA ALA A 9 9.81 -5.36 23.56
C ALA A 9 8.42 -5.92 23.21
N ARG A 10 7.45 -5.79 24.13
CA ARG A 10 6.07 -6.25 23.90
C ARG A 10 5.37 -5.45 22.79
N ALA A 11 5.57 -4.14 22.72
CA ALA A 11 4.99 -3.32 21.66
C ALA A 11 5.59 -3.67 20.28
N ALA A 12 6.92 -3.82 20.22
CA ALA A 12 7.62 -4.21 18.99
C ALA A 12 7.19 -5.61 18.51
N SER A 13 7.02 -6.57 19.42
CA SER A 13 6.58 -7.93 19.05
C SER A 13 5.18 -7.95 18.46
N VAL A 14 4.25 -7.13 18.96
CA VAL A 14 2.88 -7.04 18.40
C VAL A 14 2.92 -6.53 16.96
N VAL A 15 3.70 -5.49 16.70
CA VAL A 15 3.85 -4.94 15.34
C VAL A 15 4.52 -5.95 14.41
N ALA A 16 5.61 -6.59 14.85
CA ALA A 16 6.34 -7.57 14.05
C ALA A 16 5.47 -8.79 13.69
N ILE A 17 4.68 -9.29 14.63
CA ILE A 17 3.72 -10.39 14.37
C ILE A 17 2.66 -9.94 13.37
N GLY A 18 2.12 -8.72 13.52
CA GLY A 18 1.15 -8.18 12.57
C GLY A 18 1.71 -8.10 11.14
N ILE A 19 2.95 -7.63 10.99
CA ILE A 19 3.64 -7.58 9.69
C ILE A 19 3.87 -8.99 9.13
N LEU A 20 4.32 -9.93 9.96
CA LEU A 20 4.57 -11.31 9.56
C LEU A 20 3.30 -11.99 9.07
N VAL A 21 2.20 -11.86 9.82
CA VAL A 21 0.89 -12.40 9.45
C VAL A 21 0.41 -11.80 8.12
N SER A 22 0.54 -10.47 7.96
CA SER A 22 0.18 -9.80 6.71
C SER A 22 1.00 -10.34 5.52
N ARG A 23 2.31 -10.55 5.71
CA ARG A 23 3.19 -11.14 4.67
C ARG A 23 2.82 -12.58 4.34
N ILE A 24 2.49 -13.39 5.33
CA ILE A 24 2.05 -14.78 5.10
C ILE A 24 0.72 -14.80 4.33
N LEU A 25 -0.22 -13.91 4.66
CA LEU A 25 -1.48 -13.77 3.90
C LEU A 25 -1.23 -13.33 2.46
N GLY A 26 -0.34 -12.36 2.25
CA GLY A 26 0.06 -11.92 0.91
C GLY A 26 0.72 -13.05 0.11
N PHE A 27 1.61 -13.82 0.74
CA PHE A 27 2.22 -14.99 0.12
C PHE A 27 1.18 -16.06 -0.23
N ALA A 28 0.26 -16.38 0.69
CA ALA A 28 -0.81 -17.34 0.45
C ALA A 28 -1.70 -16.91 -0.72
N ARG A 29 -2.04 -15.61 -0.81
CA ARG A 29 -2.73 -15.02 -1.95
C ARG A 29 -1.95 -15.24 -3.25
N ASN A 30 -0.64 -14.98 -3.25
CA ASN A 30 0.18 -15.16 -4.46
C ASN A 30 0.25 -16.64 -4.88
N VAL A 31 0.31 -17.59 -3.94
CA VAL A 31 0.24 -19.03 -4.23
C VAL A 31 -1.12 -19.41 -4.82
N VAL A 32 -2.22 -18.87 -4.30
CA VAL A 32 -3.56 -19.12 -4.85
C VAL A 32 -3.68 -18.56 -6.28
N LEU A 33 -3.16 -17.36 -6.51
CA LEU A 33 -3.16 -16.74 -7.84
C LEU A 33 -2.30 -17.52 -8.83
N ALA A 34 -1.09 -17.93 -8.43
CA ALA A 34 -0.22 -18.75 -9.27
C ALA A 34 -0.86 -20.09 -9.63
N ASN A 35 -1.59 -20.74 -8.70
CA ASN A 35 -2.31 -21.98 -8.99
C ASN A 35 -3.54 -21.79 -9.89
N ARG A 36 -4.21 -20.63 -9.82
CA ARG A 36 -5.44 -20.35 -10.55
C ARG A 36 -5.21 -19.73 -11.93
N LEU A 37 -4.28 -18.80 -12.02
CA LEU A 37 -3.98 -18.02 -13.22
C LEU A 37 -2.72 -18.51 -13.93
N GLY A 38 -1.82 -19.24 -13.27
CA GLY A 38 -0.56 -19.69 -13.87
C GLY A 38 0.27 -18.52 -14.42
N ASP A 39 1.03 -18.80 -15.48
CA ASP A 39 1.86 -17.83 -16.21
C ASP A 39 1.02 -17.07 -17.25
N SER A 40 -0.13 -16.53 -16.83
CA SER A 40 -1.07 -15.85 -17.73
C SER A 40 -0.88 -14.32 -17.72
N PRO A 41 -1.25 -13.63 -18.82
CA PRO A 41 -1.22 -12.16 -18.87
C PRO A 41 -2.07 -11.48 -17.78
N ALA A 42 -3.09 -12.19 -17.27
CA ALA A 42 -3.92 -11.72 -16.17
C ALA A 42 -3.18 -11.74 -14.82
N ALA A 43 -2.27 -12.70 -14.61
CA ALA A 43 -1.40 -12.72 -13.42
C ALA A 43 -0.42 -11.54 -13.45
N ASP A 44 0.21 -11.27 -14.61
CA ASP A 44 1.12 -10.14 -14.80
C ASP A 44 0.44 -8.79 -14.58
N ALA A 45 -0.76 -8.62 -15.16
CA ALA A 45 -1.55 -7.41 -14.98
C ALA A 45 -1.95 -7.20 -13.51
N TYR A 46 -2.27 -8.29 -12.82
CA TYR A 46 -2.60 -8.25 -11.41
C TYR A 46 -1.38 -7.84 -10.56
N GLU A 47 -0.21 -8.47 -10.74
CA GLU A 47 1.00 -8.10 -10.02
C GLU A 47 1.41 -6.64 -10.28
N ALA A 48 1.36 -6.21 -11.55
CA ALA A 48 1.65 -4.83 -11.93
C ALA A 48 0.73 -3.81 -11.23
N ALA A 49 -0.55 -4.17 -11.02
CA ALA A 49 -1.51 -3.29 -10.34
C ALA A 49 -1.15 -3.01 -8.87
N PHE A 50 -0.39 -3.90 -8.21
CA PHE A 50 0.03 -3.70 -6.81
C PHE A 50 1.33 -2.91 -6.65
N ILE A 51 2.07 -2.64 -7.72
CA ILE A 51 3.33 -1.87 -7.65
C ILE A 51 3.09 -0.46 -7.10
N VAL A 52 2.09 0.25 -7.62
CA VAL A 52 1.79 1.63 -7.20
C VAL A 52 1.29 1.68 -5.75
N PRO A 53 0.29 0.88 -5.33
CA PRO A 53 -0.11 0.79 -3.93
C PRO A 53 1.03 0.43 -2.97
N ASP A 54 1.84 -0.57 -3.33
CA ASP A 54 2.94 -1.04 -2.47
C ASP A 54 4.02 0.03 -2.34
N PHE A 55 4.37 0.69 -3.44
CA PHE A 55 5.31 1.81 -3.42
C PHE A 55 4.82 2.93 -2.48
N LEU A 56 3.56 3.32 -2.57
CA LEU A 56 2.95 4.33 -1.69
C LEU A 56 2.95 3.87 -0.23
N ASN A 57 2.64 2.59 0.03
CA ASN A 57 2.69 2.03 1.38
C ASN A 57 4.11 2.11 1.97
N TYR A 58 5.12 1.70 1.21
CA TYR A 58 6.51 1.79 1.64
C TYR A 58 6.92 3.25 1.92
N LEU A 59 6.55 4.19 1.04
CA LEU A 59 6.92 5.60 1.19
C LEU A 59 6.22 6.26 2.41
N LEU A 60 4.95 5.95 2.61
CA LEU A 60 4.11 6.61 3.63
C LEU A 60 4.16 5.88 4.97
N ALA A 61 3.87 4.58 5.01
CA ALA A 61 3.78 3.81 6.24
C ALA A 61 5.16 3.36 6.77
N GLY A 62 6.10 3.06 5.88
CA GLY A 62 7.48 2.71 6.26
C GLY A 62 8.46 3.90 6.26
N GLY A 63 8.22 4.87 5.39
CA GLY A 63 9.16 5.95 5.08
C GLY A 63 8.94 7.24 5.87
N PHE A 64 8.92 8.36 5.14
CA PHE A 64 9.03 9.72 5.70
C PHE A 64 7.90 10.06 6.68
N LEU A 65 6.68 9.60 6.41
CA LEU A 65 5.56 9.84 7.30
C LEU A 65 5.83 9.20 8.66
N ALA A 66 6.10 7.91 8.76
CA ALA A 66 6.33 7.24 10.04
C ALA A 66 7.45 7.87 10.89
N ILE A 67 8.58 8.25 10.26
CA ILE A 67 9.71 8.89 10.95
C ILE A 67 9.33 10.25 11.55
N THR A 68 8.46 10.99 10.88
CA THR A 68 8.10 12.36 11.28
C THR A 68 6.82 12.40 12.13
N PHE A 69 5.85 11.52 11.84
CA PHE A 69 4.55 11.47 12.50
C PHE A 69 4.62 10.91 13.91
N ILE A 70 5.34 9.80 14.12
CA ILE A 70 5.40 9.14 15.43
C ILE A 70 5.94 10.11 16.51
N PRO A 71 7.05 10.85 16.27
CA PRO A 71 7.52 11.85 17.23
C PRO A 71 6.54 13.00 17.46
N ILE A 72 5.90 13.51 16.41
CA ILE A 72 4.92 14.61 16.52
C ILE A 72 3.74 14.17 17.39
N LEU A 73 3.12 13.04 17.07
CA LEU A 73 1.98 12.52 17.82
C LEU A 73 2.37 12.15 19.25
N SER A 74 3.57 11.59 19.46
CA SER A 74 4.08 11.29 20.80
C SER A 74 4.25 12.55 21.65
N ARG A 75 4.64 13.70 21.06
CA ARG A 75 4.75 14.98 21.76
C ARG A 75 3.41 15.57 22.16
N TYR A 76 2.38 15.45 21.31
CA TYR A 76 1.02 15.86 21.68
C TYR A 76 0.45 14.96 22.77
N ARG A 77 0.63 13.64 22.64
CA ARG A 77 0.17 12.67 23.64
C ARG A 77 0.85 12.86 25.00
N ALA A 78 2.14 13.19 25.02
CA ALA A 78 2.86 13.51 26.26
C ALA A 78 2.33 14.77 26.96
N ARG A 79 1.71 15.70 26.22
CA ARG A 79 1.12 16.93 26.75
C ARG A 79 -0.35 16.80 27.13
N GLY A 80 -0.97 15.64 26.91
CA GLY A 80 -2.41 15.43 27.13
C GLY A 80 -3.30 16.18 26.13
N ASP A 81 -2.73 16.78 25.09
CA ASP A 81 -3.43 17.58 24.10
C ASP A 81 -3.96 16.70 22.96
N GLY A 82 -5.15 16.14 23.17
CA GLY A 82 -5.82 15.28 22.20
C GLY A 82 -6.37 16.04 20.98
N GLU A 83 -6.74 17.31 21.15
CA GLU A 83 -7.26 18.13 20.06
C GLU A 83 -6.14 18.56 19.11
N GLY A 84 -5.01 19.03 19.64
CA GLY A 84 -3.82 19.33 18.86
C GLY A 84 -3.27 18.09 18.14
N ALA A 85 -3.32 16.91 18.76
CA ALA A 85 -2.97 15.65 18.11
C ALA A 85 -3.87 15.35 16.90
N ARG A 86 -5.19 15.53 17.04
CA ARG A 86 -6.17 15.32 15.96
C ARG A 86 -6.00 16.34 14.84
N ALA A 87 -5.78 17.61 15.17
CA ALA A 87 -5.54 18.65 14.19
C ALA A 87 -4.27 18.36 13.37
N ALA A 88 -3.16 18.01 14.03
CA ALA A 88 -1.92 17.62 13.36
C ALA A 88 -2.08 16.36 12.49
N PHE A 89 -2.85 15.37 12.98
CA PHE A 89 -3.17 14.16 12.23
C PHE A 89 -3.95 14.48 10.95
N ASN A 90 -5.03 15.26 11.06
CA ASN A 90 -5.88 15.63 9.92
C ASN A 90 -5.17 16.53 8.92
N ALA A 91 -4.31 17.44 9.39
CA ALA A 91 -3.55 18.34 8.54
C ALA A 91 -2.60 17.61 7.57
N VAL A 92 -2.22 16.37 7.87
CA VAL A 92 -1.34 15.57 7.00
C VAL A 92 -2.08 14.42 6.35
N LEU A 93 -2.89 13.64 7.09
CA LEU A 93 -3.62 12.53 6.47
C LEU A 93 -4.69 12.99 5.49
N GLY A 94 -5.35 14.14 5.73
CA GLY A 94 -6.35 14.67 4.83
C GLY A 94 -5.79 14.92 3.42
N PRO A 95 -4.76 15.78 3.28
CA PRO A 95 -4.11 16.02 1.98
C PRO A 95 -3.51 14.76 1.35
N VAL A 96 -2.88 13.88 2.15
CA VAL A 96 -2.30 12.62 1.62
C VAL A 96 -3.39 11.70 1.10
N ALA A 97 -4.51 11.53 1.81
CA ALA A 97 -5.62 10.71 1.36
C ALA A 97 -6.24 11.27 0.07
N VAL A 98 -6.46 12.60 0.00
CA VAL A 98 -6.95 13.27 -1.21
C VAL A 98 -5.98 13.08 -2.37
N LEU A 99 -4.67 13.23 -2.14
CA LEU A 99 -3.64 13.01 -3.15
C LEU A 99 -3.66 11.57 -3.67
N ILE A 100 -3.74 10.57 -2.79
CA ILE A 100 -3.80 9.16 -3.19
C ILE A 100 -5.06 8.90 -4.02
N ILE A 101 -6.22 9.36 -3.57
CA ILE A 101 -7.48 9.20 -4.30
C ILE A 101 -7.38 9.86 -5.68
N ALA A 102 -6.86 11.08 -5.73
CA ALA A 102 -6.67 11.80 -6.99
C ALA A 102 -5.71 11.03 -7.92
N LEU A 103 -4.58 10.54 -7.41
CA LEU A 103 -3.64 9.72 -8.18
C LEU A 103 -4.27 8.41 -8.66
N THR A 104 -5.10 7.75 -7.85
CA THR A 104 -5.83 6.55 -8.25
C THR A 104 -6.82 6.85 -9.37
N VAL A 105 -7.58 7.94 -9.28
CA VAL A 105 -8.53 8.35 -10.33
C VAL A 105 -7.77 8.70 -11.62
N VAL A 106 -6.70 9.48 -11.52
CA VAL A 106 -5.86 9.83 -12.67
C VAL A 106 -5.25 8.59 -13.31
N ALA A 107 -4.73 7.65 -12.51
CA ALA A 107 -4.18 6.40 -13.01
C ALA A 107 -5.25 5.52 -13.69
N ALA A 108 -6.48 5.48 -13.14
CA ALA A 108 -7.58 4.74 -13.74
C ALA A 108 -8.01 5.32 -15.09
N VAL A 109 -8.09 6.66 -15.21
CA VAL A 109 -8.45 7.34 -16.47
C VAL A 109 -7.31 7.28 -17.49
N ALA A 110 -6.07 7.43 -17.02
CA ALA A 110 -4.89 7.37 -17.87
C ALA A 110 -4.46 5.93 -18.18
N ALA A 111 -5.14 4.90 -17.66
CA ALA A 111 -4.76 3.50 -17.82
C ALA A 111 -4.59 3.12 -19.29
N ASP A 112 -5.56 3.47 -20.14
CA ASP A 112 -5.49 3.18 -21.58
C ASP A 112 -4.31 3.88 -22.27
N LEU A 113 -4.01 5.12 -21.86
CA LEU A 113 -2.90 5.91 -22.40
C LEU A 113 -1.55 5.35 -21.93
N VAL A 114 -1.43 5.00 -20.66
CA VAL A 114 -0.22 4.47 -20.02
C VAL A 114 0.11 3.09 -20.59
N VAL A 115 -0.89 2.22 -20.73
CA VAL A 115 -0.74 0.90 -21.36
C VAL A 115 -0.34 1.06 -22.83
N GLY A 116 -0.97 1.97 -23.58
CA GLY A 116 -0.61 2.26 -24.97
C GLY A 116 0.82 2.78 -25.15
N TRP A 117 1.32 3.58 -24.20
CA TRP A 117 2.67 4.15 -24.25
C TRP A 117 3.77 3.16 -23.79
N LEU A 118 3.48 2.34 -22.77
CA LEU A 118 4.41 1.36 -22.22
C LEU A 118 4.53 0.09 -23.07
N PHE A 119 3.43 -0.40 -23.63
CA PHE A 119 3.39 -1.68 -24.34
C PHE A 119 3.26 -1.57 -25.86
N GLY A 120 3.16 -0.35 -26.41
CA GLY A 120 2.96 -0.12 -27.85
C GLY A 120 1.66 -0.72 -28.38
N SER A 121 1.46 -0.74 -29.70
CA SER A 121 0.22 -1.24 -30.37
C SER A 121 -0.17 -2.70 -30.07
N SER A 122 0.62 -3.41 -29.28
CA SER A 122 0.38 -4.73 -28.68
C SER A 122 -0.50 -4.70 -27.41
N GLY A 123 -0.82 -3.53 -26.86
CA GLY A 123 -1.65 -3.37 -25.65
C GLY A 123 -3.17 -3.48 -25.87
N ARG A 124 -3.63 -3.69 -27.12
CA ARG A 124 -4.99 -4.17 -27.34
C ARG A 124 -4.97 -5.64 -26.94
N LEU A 125 -5.56 -5.98 -25.80
CA LEU A 125 -5.92 -7.37 -25.53
C LEU A 125 -6.77 -7.80 -26.72
N ASP A 126 -6.19 -8.63 -27.58
CA ASP A 126 -6.89 -9.14 -28.75
C ASP A 126 -8.18 -9.80 -28.26
N ALA A 127 -9.26 -9.72 -29.04
CA ALA A 127 -10.53 -10.35 -28.66
C ALA A 127 -10.36 -11.85 -28.32
N ALA A 128 -9.29 -12.48 -28.82
CA ALA A 128 -8.83 -13.82 -28.45
C ALA A 128 -8.31 -13.92 -27.00
N GLN A 129 -7.51 -12.97 -26.52
CA GLN A 129 -7.02 -12.94 -25.13
C GLN A 129 -8.15 -12.65 -24.13
N LEU A 130 -9.10 -11.78 -24.49
CA LEU A 130 -10.30 -11.55 -23.67
C LEU A 130 -11.21 -12.78 -23.61
N ALA A 131 -11.31 -13.55 -24.70
CA ALA A 131 -12.06 -14.81 -24.74
C ALA A 131 -11.36 -15.95 -23.99
N GLU A 132 -10.04 -15.92 -23.86
CA GLU A 132 -9.25 -16.89 -23.10
C GLU A 132 -9.28 -16.62 -21.59
N VAL A 133 -9.30 -15.35 -21.17
CA VAL A 133 -9.50 -14.97 -19.75
C VAL A 133 -10.95 -15.21 -19.29
N ALA A 134 -11.92 -15.18 -20.21
CA ALA A 134 -13.34 -15.42 -19.92
C ALA A 134 -13.75 -16.91 -19.94
N ARG A 135 -12.81 -17.83 -20.18
CA ARG A 135 -13.05 -19.28 -20.25
C ARG A 135 -12.55 -19.99 -18.99
#